data_AF-A0A1X0SB24-F1
#
_entry.id   AF-A0A1X0SB24-F1
#
_cell.length_a   1.000
_cell.length_b   1.000
_cell.length_c   1.000
_cell.angle_alpha   90.00
_cell.angle_beta   90.00
_cell.angle_gamma   90.00
#
_symmetry.space_group_name_H-M   'P 1'
#
loop_
_entity.id
_entity.type
_entity.pdbx_description
1 polymer ?
#
loop_
_entity_poly.entity_id
_entity_poly.type
_entity_poly.pdbx_seq_one_letter_code
_entity_poly.pdbx_strand_id
1 'polypeptide(L)' 'AARTVSPLSSNQDFRYLHAPDQHCIPTSQLRFHLRQLHINTSRASDIHYPGHHLVALLVHDDYESEL' A
#
# COMPACT_ATOMS: atom_id res chain seq x y z
N ALA A 1 -26.72 -10.97 1.59
CA ALA A 1 -26.52 -9.55 1.93
C ALA A 1 -25.61 -8.91 0.88
N ALA A 2 -25.98 -7.75 0.32
CA ALA A 2 -25.17 -7.03 -0.66
C ALA A 2 -24.16 -6.11 0.04
N ARG A 3 -22.92 -6.07 -0.46
CA ARG A 3 -21.88 -5.16 0.06
C ARG A 3 -21.97 -3.83 -0.65
N THR A 4 -21.99 -2.73 0.11
CA THR A 4 -21.95 -1.36 -0.44
C THR A 4 -20.51 -1.03 -0.82
N VAL A 5 -20.31 -0.64 -2.08
CA VAL A 5 -19.01 -0.18 -2.58
C VAL A 5 -19.05 1.34 -2.59
N SER A 6 -17.99 1.98 -2.08
CA SER A 6 -17.86 3.43 -2.18
C SER A 6 -17.79 3.85 -3.64
N PRO A 7 -18.28 5.05 -4.00
CA PRO A 7 -18.13 5.58 -5.35
C PRO A 7 -16.66 5.61 -5.74
N LEU A 8 -16.38 5.18 -6.98
CA LEU A 8 -15.05 5.20 -7.56
C LEU A 8 -14.58 6.65 -7.67
N SER A 9 -13.31 6.91 -7.39
CA SER A 9 -12.76 8.25 -7.58
C SER A 9 -12.66 8.64 -9.05
N SER A 10 -12.69 9.95 -9.26
CA SER A 10 -12.43 10.57 -10.56
C SER A 10 -11.03 10.24 -11.10
N ASN A 11 -10.06 10.06 -10.20
CA ASN A 11 -8.69 9.69 -10.55
C ASN A 11 -8.51 8.23 -10.18
N GLN A 12 -8.48 7.35 -11.17
CA GLN A 12 -8.27 5.90 -10.98
C GLN A 12 -6.78 5.55 -11.02
N ASP A 13 -5.93 6.54 -10.78
CA ASP A 13 -4.50 6.43 -10.92
C ASP A 13 -3.90 5.80 -9.66
N PHE A 14 -2.92 4.94 -9.90
CA PHE A 14 -2.16 4.28 -8.85
C PHE A 14 -0.70 4.70 -8.95
N ARG A 15 -0.06 4.81 -7.79
CA ARG A 15 1.35 5.17 -7.67
C ARG A 15 2.09 4.11 -6.87
N TYR A 16 3.35 3.90 -7.24
CA TYR A 16 4.28 3.10 -6.45
C TYR A 16 5.02 3.98 -5.46
N LEU A 17 4.87 3.68 -4.18
CA LEU A 17 5.71 4.22 -3.12
C LEU A 17 6.91 3.29 -2.92
N HIS A 18 8.11 3.80 -3.14
CA HIS A 18 9.34 3.04 -2.97
C HIS A 18 9.95 3.33 -1.61
N ALA A 19 10.14 2.28 -0.80
CA ALA A 19 10.88 2.39 0.45
C ALA A 19 12.12 1.48 0.40
N PRO A 20 13.29 1.99 0.85
CA PRO A 20 14.47 1.16 0.98
C PRO A 20 14.22 0.11 2.05
N ASP A 21 14.47 -1.15 1.71
CA ASP A 21 14.34 -2.26 2.64
C ASP A 21 15.70 -2.93 2.79
N GLN A 22 16.37 -2.83 3.94
CA GLN A 22 17.70 -3.42 4.08
C GLN A 22 17.69 -4.96 4.06
N HIS A 23 16.54 -5.58 4.31
CA HIS A 23 16.38 -7.03 4.33
C HIS A 23 14.96 -7.35 3.92
N CYS A 24 14.72 -8.12 2.83
CA CYS A 24 13.37 -8.50 2.38
C CYS A 24 12.48 -8.90 3.58
N ILE A 25 11.71 -7.95 4.10
CA ILE A 25 10.90 -8.20 5.28
C ILE A 25 9.73 -9.06 4.80
N PRO A 26 9.39 -10.17 5.47
CA PRO A 26 8.19 -10.91 5.12
C PRO A 26 6.97 -9.99 5.00
N THR A 27 6.13 -10.20 3.99
CA THR A 27 4.95 -9.35 3.73
C THR A 27 4.06 -9.17 4.96
N SER A 28 3.99 -10.18 5.85
CA SER A 28 3.27 -10.11 7.12
C SER A 28 3.86 -9.10 8.09
N GLN A 29 5.18 -9.06 8.23
CA GLN A 29 5.89 -8.09 9.07
C GLN A 29 5.80 -6.68 8.49
N LEU A 30 5.93 -6.54 7.17
CA LEU A 30 5.72 -5.25 6.52
C LEU A 30 4.30 -4.73 6.77
N ARG A 31 3.27 -5.57 6.61
CA ARG A 31 1.88 -5.20 6.95
C ARG A 31 1.72 -4.84 8.42
N PHE A 32 2.44 -5.50 9.32
CA PHE A 32 2.46 -5.13 10.74
C PHE A 32 3.09 -3.76 10.96
N HIS A 33 4.24 -3.47 10.36
CA HIS A 33 4.89 -2.16 10.44
C HIS A 33 4.02 -1.04 9.86
N LEU A 34 3.39 -1.27 8.71
CA LEU A 34 2.46 -0.32 8.10
C LEU A 34 1.26 -0.05 9.03
N ARG A 35 0.73 -1.07 9.70
CA ARG A 35 -0.33 -0.88 10.72
C ARG A 35 0.14 -0.07 11.93
N GLN A 36 1.38 -0.26 12.39
CA GLN A 36 1.95 0.53 13.49
C GLN A 36 2.10 2.02 13.12
N LEU A 37 2.41 2.28 11.85
CA LEU A 37 2.46 3.63 11.29
C LEU A 37 1.07 4.22 11.00
N HIS A 38 -0.01 3.53 11.38
CA HIS A 38 -1.40 3.89 11.05
C HIS A 38 -1.70 3.98 9.54
N ILE A 39 -0.82 3.43 8.70
CA ILE A 39 -1.02 3.35 7.26
C ILE A 39 -2.04 2.24 6.99
N ASN A 40 -3.18 2.63 6.43
CA ASN A 40 -4.28 1.72 6.20
C ASN A 40 -4.01 0.77 5.01
N THR A 41 -3.30 -0.33 5.28
CA THR A 41 -2.99 -1.38 4.31
C THR A 41 -4.19 -2.13 3.76
N SER A 42 -5.39 -1.92 4.29
CA SER A 42 -6.62 -2.47 3.67
C SER A 42 -6.98 -1.76 2.36
N ARG A 43 -6.41 -0.57 2.10
CA ARG A 43 -6.58 0.22 0.87
C ARG A 43 -5.33 0.21 -0.03
N ALA A 44 -4.15 -0.10 0.51
CA ALA A 44 -2.95 -0.35 -0.29
C ALA A 44 -3.13 -1.66 -1.07
N SER A 45 -3.17 -1.57 -2.39
CA SER A 45 -3.67 -2.66 -3.25
C SER A 45 -2.65 -3.76 -3.46
N ASP A 46 -1.34 -3.46 -3.41
CA ASP A 46 -0.31 -4.46 -3.64
C ASP A 46 1.04 -4.11 -2.99
N ILE A 47 1.81 -5.14 -2.63
CA ILE A 47 3.20 -5.03 -2.14
C ILE A 47 4.07 -5.80 -3.13
N HIS A 48 4.90 -5.07 -3.87
CA HIS A 48 5.79 -5.62 -4.88
C HIS A 48 7.25 -5.46 -4.45
N TYR A 49 8.08 -6.49 -4.71
CA TYR A 49 9.53 -6.45 -4.48
C TYR A 49 10.23 -6.46 -5.86
N PRO A 50 10.46 -5.28 -6.47
CA PRO A 50 11.09 -5.21 -7.79
C PRO A 50 12.57 -5.63 -7.78
N GLY A 51 13.20 -5.69 -6.59
CA GLY A 51 14.57 -6.14 -6.45
C GLY A 51 14.93 -6.44 -5.00
N HIS A 52 16.13 -6.98 -4.80
CA HIS A 52 16.70 -7.09 -3.46
C HIS A 52 16.88 -5.68 -2.91
N HIS A 53 16.30 -5.45 -1.73
CA HIS A 53 16.39 -4.21 -0.95
C HIS A 53 15.43 -3.06 -1.29
N LEU A 54 14.40 -3.32 -2.10
CA LEU A 54 13.40 -2.32 -2.42
C LEU A 54 12.02 -2.91 -2.27
N VAL A 55 11.18 -2.24 -1.48
CA VAL A 55 9.75 -2.52 -1.43
C VAL A 55 9.00 -1.42 -2.17
N ALA A 56 8.08 -1.83 -3.03
CA ALA A 56 7.17 -0.96 -3.75
C ALA A 56 5.74 -1.23 -3.25
N LEU A 57 5.11 -0.22 -2.67
CA LEU A 57 3.72 -0.27 -2.25
C LEU A 57 2.84 0.39 -3.31
N LEU A 58 1.84 -0.31 -3.82
CA LEU A 58 0.86 0.28 -4.74
C LEU A 58 -0.23 1.00 -3.94
N VAL A 59 -0.28 2.32 -4.09
CA VAL A 59 -1.20 3.22 -3.40
C VAL A 59 -2.10 3.88 -4.45
N HIS A 60 -3.37 4.06 -4.12
CA HIS A 60 -4.31 4.82 -4.95
C HIS A 60 -4.17 6.32 -4.64
N ASP A 61 -4.14 7.18 -5.66
CA ASP A 61 -3.81 8.60 -5.50
C ASP A 61 -4.73 9.35 -4.51
N ASP A 62 -6.00 8.94 -4.37
CA ASP A 62 -6.91 9.51 -3.36
C ASP A 62 -6.43 9.34 -1.92
N TYR A 63 -5.61 8.32 -1.65
CA TYR A 63 -5.12 8.01 -0.31
C TYR A 63 -3.71 8.51 -0.08
N GLU A 64 -3.09 9.20 -1.05
CA GLU A 64 -1.82 9.90 -0.83
C GLU A 64 -1.94 10.95 0.28
N SER A 65 -3.12 11.56 0.45
CA SER A 65 -3.37 12.56 1.50
C SER A 65 -3.53 11.94 2.91
N GLU A 66 -3.70 10.62 3.02
CA GLU A 66 -3.85 9.88 4.27
C GLU A 66 -2.54 9.20 4.74
N LEU A 67 -1.46 9.33 3.94
CA LEU A 67 -0.13 8.75 4.16
C LEU A 67 0.81 9.71 4.90
#